data_AF-A0A535PIQ9-F1
#
_entry.id   AF-A0A535PIQ9-F1
#
_cell.length_a   1.000
_cell.length_b   1.000
_cell.length_c   1.000
_cell.angle_alpha   90.00
_cell.angle_beta   90.00
_cell.angle_gamma   90.00
#
_symmetry.space_group_name_H-M   'P 1'
#
loop_
_entity.id
_entity.type
_entity.pdbx_description
1 polymer ?
#
loop_
_entity_poly.entity_id
_entity_poly.type
_entity_poly.pdbx_seq_one_letter_code
_entity_poly.pdbx_strand_id
1 'polypeptide(L)'
;EWARREIGDFVEVYLKCPIEVCRQRDVKGLYKLVDEGKIKNFTGVDDPYEEPENPELVIETDKESVGESVSRIFAKLVELGYLEGEGNSEDEAKVVTERLAALGYL
;
A
#
# COMPACT_ATOMS: atom_id res chain seq x y z
N GLU A 1 -5.51 7.49 14.85
CA GLU A 1 -6.00 7.34 16.24
C GLU A 1 -7.22 6.43 16.43
N TRP A 2 -8.41 6.73 15.89
CA TRP A 2 -9.60 5.89 16.13
C TRP A 2 -9.41 4.43 15.73
N ALA A 3 -8.88 4.17 14.53
CA ALA A 3 -8.68 2.81 14.01
C ALA A 3 -7.76 1.97 14.91
N ARG A 4 -6.64 2.55 15.37
CA ARG A 4 -5.72 1.91 16.33
C ARG A 4 -6.44 1.48 17.61
N ARG A 5 -7.32 2.34 18.13
CA ARG A 5 -8.05 2.06 19.37
C ARG A 5 -9.08 0.95 19.22
N GLU A 6 -9.86 0.95 18.14
CA GLU A 6 -10.97 0.00 17.98
C GLU A 6 -10.52 -1.37 17.43
N ILE A 7 -9.50 -1.38 16.57
CA ILE A 7 -9.01 -2.63 15.94
C ILE A 7 -7.99 -3.32 16.86
N GLY A 8 -7.19 -2.56 17.60
CA GLY A 8 -6.09 -3.08 18.41
C GLY A 8 -4.85 -3.30 17.56
N ASP A 9 -4.72 -4.50 16.98
CA ASP A 9 -3.59 -4.85 16.12
C ASP A 9 -3.71 -4.19 14.75
N PHE A 10 -3.21 -2.96 14.66
CA PHE A 10 -3.34 -2.10 13.50
C PHE A 10 -2.01 -1.44 13.16
N VAL A 11 -1.62 -1.54 11.89
CA VAL A 11 -0.41 -0.91 11.33
C VAL A 11 -0.84 0.00 10.19
N GLU A 12 -0.68 1.31 10.37
CA GLU A 12 -0.97 2.31 9.34
C GLU A 12 0.23 2.43 8.39
N VAL A 13 0.01 2.07 7.13
CA VAL A 13 1.00 2.23 6.06
C VAL A 13 0.57 3.36 5.15
N TYR A 14 1.30 4.46 5.18
CA TYR A 14 1.07 5.61 4.32
C TYR A 14 1.79 5.45 2.98
N LEU A 15 1.02 5.25 1.92
CA LEU A 15 1.53 5.25 0.54
C LEU A 15 1.60 6.68 0.01
N LYS A 16 2.75 7.32 0.24
CA LYS A 16 3.04 8.67 -0.26
C LYS A 16 3.39 8.61 -1.74
N CYS A 17 2.76 9.49 -2.51
CA CYS A 17 3.04 9.70 -3.92
C CYS A 17 2.56 11.11 -4.29
N PRO A 18 3.37 11.93 -4.97
CA PRO A 18 2.90 13.20 -5.52
C PRO A 18 1.70 13.00 -6.45
N ILE A 19 0.69 13.85 -6.34
CA ILE A 19 -0.54 13.72 -7.12
C ILE A 19 -0.29 13.81 -8.62
N GLU A 20 0.72 14.57 -9.04
CA GLU A 20 1.14 14.71 -10.43
C GLU A 20 1.58 13.36 -11.01
N VAL A 21 2.29 12.55 -10.22
CA VAL A 21 2.72 11.21 -10.61
C VAL A 21 1.52 10.26 -10.66
N CYS A 22 0.62 10.33 -9.67
CA CYS A 22 -0.63 9.56 -9.68
C CYS A 22 -1.50 9.88 -10.91
N ARG A 23 -1.64 11.16 -11.24
CA ARG A 23 -2.38 11.67 -12.40
C ARG A 23 -1.70 11.33 -13.72
N GLN A 24 -0.38 11.27 -13.77
CA GLN A 24 0.35 10.79 -14.95
C GLN A 24 0.10 9.30 -15.20
N ARG A 25 0.09 8.48 -14.14
CA ARG A 25 -0.13 7.03 -14.24
C ARG A 25 -1.58 6.69 -14.64
N ASP A 26 -2.55 7.47 -14.16
CA ASP A 26 -4.01 7.37 -14.39
C ASP A 26 -4.52 5.96 -14.73
N VAL A 27 -4.19 4.98 -13.88
CA VAL A 27 -4.36 3.53 -14.15
C VAL A 27 -5.80 3.16 -14.55
N LYS A 28 -6.77 3.95 -14.09
CA LYS A 28 -8.21 3.73 -14.32
C LYS A 28 -8.86 4.81 -15.19
N GLY A 29 -8.12 5.80 -15.69
CA GLY A 29 -8.67 6.92 -16.45
C GLY A 29 -9.51 7.89 -15.61
N LEU A 30 -9.41 7.84 -14.28
CA LEU A 30 -10.26 8.63 -13.38
C LEU A 30 -9.84 10.10 -13.36
N TYR A 31 -8.53 10.38 -13.36
CA TYR A 31 -8.05 11.76 -13.39
C TYR A 31 -8.47 12.46 -14.68
N LYS A 32 -8.43 11.75 -15.81
CA LYS A 32 -8.98 12.27 -17.08
C LYS A 32 -10.46 12.63 -16.96
N LEU A 33 -11.28 11.81 -16.31
CA LEU A 33 -12.71 12.10 -16.14
C LEU A 33 -12.96 13.28 -15.19
N VAL A 34 -12.10 13.47 -14.18
CA VAL A 34 -12.10 14.66 -13.32
C VAL A 34 -11.78 15.91 -14.14
N ASP A 35 -10.75 15.84 -15.01
CA ASP A 35 -10.36 16.95 -15.89
C ASP A 35 -11.45 17.33 -16.90
N GLU A 36 -12.21 16.33 -17.36
CA GLU A 36 -13.39 16.53 -18.21
C GLU A 36 -14.64 17.02 -17.44
N GLY A 37 -14.54 17.18 -16.11
CA GLY A 37 -15.62 17.64 -15.25
C GLY A 37 -16.74 16.62 -15.03
N LYS A 38 -16.50 15.34 -15.34
CA LYS A 38 -17.48 14.25 -15.23
C LYS A 38 -17.52 13.63 -13.84
N ILE A 39 -16.44 13.74 -13.08
CA ILE A 39 -16.34 13.32 -11.67
C ILE A 39 -16.08 14.56 -10.83
N LYS A 40 -16.76 14.63 -9.67
CA LYS A 40 -16.61 15.66 -8.65
C LYS A 40 -16.31 15.01 -7.31
N ASN A 41 -15.80 15.78 -6.37
CA ASN A 41 -15.39 15.36 -5.03
C ASN A 41 -14.37 14.21 -5.08
N PHE A 42 -13.37 14.38 -5.94
CA PHE A 42 -12.25 13.48 -6.11
C PHE A 42 -11.14 13.80 -5.13
N THR A 43 -10.87 12.87 -4.22
CA THR A 43 -9.87 13.00 -3.17
C THR A 43 -8.48 13.31 -3.74
N GLY A 44 -7.86 14.37 -3.22
CA GLY A 44 -6.59 14.93 -3.68
C GLY A 44 -6.73 16.03 -4.74
N VAL A 45 -7.89 16.19 -5.38
CA VAL A 45 -8.12 17.24 -6.40
C VAL A 45 -9.07 18.31 -5.88
N ASP A 46 -10.34 17.97 -5.67
CA ASP A 46 -11.40 18.87 -5.21
C ASP A 46 -11.98 18.48 -3.84
N ASP A 47 -11.56 17.33 -3.30
CA ASP A 47 -11.76 16.91 -1.92
C ASP A 47 -10.39 16.70 -1.24
N PRO A 48 -10.13 17.17 -0.02
CA PRO A 48 -8.80 17.07 0.59
C PRO A 48 -8.41 15.63 0.91
N TYR A 49 -7.11 15.34 0.80
CA TYR A 49 -6.50 14.14 1.38
C TYR A 49 -5.75 14.56 2.65
N GLU A 50 -6.12 13.98 3.78
CA GLU A 50 -5.43 14.22 5.06
C GLU A 50 -4.29 13.22 5.20
N GLU A 51 -3.04 13.67 5.02
CA GLU A 51 -1.88 12.81 5.28
C GLU A 51 -1.88 12.36 6.75
N PRO A 52 -1.60 11.08 7.05
CA PRO A 52 -1.55 10.61 8.43
C PRO A 52 -0.38 11.28 9.18
N GLU A 53 -0.66 11.77 10.39
CA GLU A 53 0.34 12.50 11.19
C GLU A 53 1.43 11.58 11.76
N ASN A 54 1.07 10.34 12.12
CA ASN A 54 1.98 9.39 12.76
C ASN A 54 1.76 7.95 12.26
N PRO A 55 1.99 7.67 10.96
CA PRO A 55 1.92 6.31 10.43
C PRO A 55 3.09 5.47 10.93
N GLU A 56 2.88 4.16 11.12
CA GLU A 56 3.96 3.23 11.48
C GLU A 56 4.97 3.05 10.34
N LEU A 57 4.54 3.23 9.08
CA LEU A 57 5.42 3.18 7.90
C LEU A 57 4.96 4.15 6.82
N VAL A 58 5.92 4.88 6.23
CA VAL A 58 5.71 5.68 5.02
C VAL A 58 6.46 5.04 3.85
N ILE A 59 5.76 4.82 2.74
CA ILE A 59 6.27 4.28 1.48
C ILE A 59 6.15 5.35 0.41
N GLU A 60 7.25 5.72 -0.22
CA GLU A 60 7.30 6.73 -1.29
C GLU A 60 7.27 6.02 -2.65
N THR A 61 6.06 5.70 -3.12
CA THR A 61 5.82 4.82 -4.29
C THR A 61 6.25 5.39 -5.65
N ASP A 62 6.70 6.65 -5.67
CA ASP A 62 7.35 7.30 -6.81
C ASP A 62 8.88 7.13 -6.81
N LYS A 63 9.46 6.71 -5.68
CA LYS A 63 10.93 6.60 -5.46
C LYS A 63 11.42 5.19 -5.24
N GLU A 64 10.53 4.27 -4.89
CA GLU A 64 10.88 2.88 -4.64
C GLU A 64 10.06 1.91 -5.48
N SER A 65 10.63 0.74 -5.75
CA SER A 65 9.98 -0.34 -6.45
C SER A 65 8.96 -1.05 -5.54
N VAL A 66 8.08 -1.85 -6.16
CA VAL A 66 7.14 -2.70 -5.42
C VAL A 66 7.88 -3.69 -4.50
N GLY A 67 8.98 -4.28 -4.98
CA GLY A 67 9.78 -5.21 -4.18
C GLY A 67 10.34 -4.56 -2.93
N GLU A 68 10.94 -3.38 -3.06
CA GLU A 68 11.48 -2.60 -1.94
C GLU A 68 10.36 -2.18 -0.97
N SER A 69 9.23 -1.70 -1.48
CA SER A 69 8.06 -1.35 -0.67
C SER A 69 7.58 -2.53 0.18
N VAL A 70 7.43 -3.70 -0.44
CA VAL A 70 6.99 -4.93 0.22
C VAL A 70 8.00 -5.35 1.28
N SER A 71 9.30 -5.38 0.95
CA SER A 71 10.35 -5.70 1.93
C SER A 71 10.32 -4.79 3.15
N ARG A 72 10.04 -3.49 2.98
CA ARG A 72 9.91 -2.55 4.10
C ARG A 72 8.67 -2.81 4.96
N ILE A 73 7.56 -3.21 4.37
CA ILE A 73 6.36 -3.64 5.12
C ILE A 73 6.69 -4.86 5.97
N PHE A 74 7.29 -5.90 5.37
CA PHE A 74 7.69 -7.10 6.11
C PHE A 74 8.64 -6.78 7.26
N ALA A 75 9.67 -5.97 7.00
CA ALA A 75 10.62 -5.54 8.03
C ALA A 75 9.91 -4.80 9.18
N LYS A 76 8.96 -3.92 8.88
CA LYS A 76 8.17 -3.21 9.90
C LYS A 76 7.30 -4.17 10.72
N LEU A 77 6.68 -5.16 10.08
CA LEU A 77 5.87 -6.16 10.79
C LEU A 77 6.72 -7.05 11.70
N VAL A 78 7.95 -7.39 11.29
CA VAL A 78 8.92 -8.10 12.14
C VAL A 78 9.35 -7.23 13.33
N GLU A 79 9.68 -5.96 13.07
CA GLU A 79 10.04 -5.00 14.12
C GLU A 79 8.94 -4.83 15.18
N LEU A 80 7.68 -4.79 14.74
CA LEU A 80 6.51 -4.69 15.61
C LEU A 80 6.12 -6.02 16.29
N GLY A 81 6.80 -7.12 15.95
CA GLY A 81 6.53 -8.45 16.52
C GLY A 81 5.29 -9.15 15.95
N TYR A 82 4.75 -8.67 14.84
CA TYR A 82 3.64 -9.32 14.12
C TYR A 82 4.09 -10.49 13.26
N LEU A 83 5.36 -10.51 12.86
CA LEU A 83 5.99 -11.59 12.11
C LEU A 83 7.30 -12.00 12.79
N GLU A 84 7.66 -13.28 12.66
CA GLU A 84 8.98 -13.74 13.07
C GLU A 84 10.02 -13.36 12.00
N GLY A 85 11.21 -12.96 12.44
CA GLY A 85 12.32 -12.63 11.54
C GLY A 85 12.87 -13.90 10.88
N GLU A 86 12.79 -13.95 9.55
CA GLU A 86 13.29 -15.02 8.66
C GLU A 86 13.04 -16.45 9.13
N GLY A 87 11.83 -16.92 8.87
CA GLY A 87 11.44 -18.32 8.82
C GLY A 87 10.98 -18.76 7.42
N ASN A 88 11.52 -18.19 6.32
CA ASN A 88 11.23 -18.72 4.98
C ASN A 88 11.96 -20.06 4.80
N SER A 89 11.38 -21.14 5.33
CA SER A 89 11.76 -22.46 4.89
C SER A 89 11.43 -22.60 3.40
N GLU A 90 12.24 -23.37 2.66
CA GLU A 90 11.94 -23.69 1.25
C GLU A 90 10.54 -24.31 1.07
N ASP A 91 9.98 -24.87 2.15
CA ASP A 91 8.66 -25.47 2.16
C ASP A 91 7.54 -24.43 2.13
N GLU A 92 7.68 -23.28 2.79
CA GLU A 92 6.67 -22.20 2.74
C GLU A 92 6.62 -21.52 1.37
N ALA A 93 7.79 -21.30 0.74
CA ALA A 93 7.87 -20.73 -0.59
C ALA A 93 7.18 -21.62 -1.65
N LYS A 94 7.30 -22.96 -1.52
CA LYS A 94 6.59 -23.92 -2.37
C LYS A 94 5.07 -23.84 -2.17
N VAL A 95 4.60 -23.79 -0.92
CA VAL A 95 3.18 -23.67 -0.60
C VAL A 95 2.58 -22.38 -1.17
N VAL A 96 3.29 -21.25 -1.05
CA VAL A 96 2.84 -19.98 -1.63
C VAL A 96 2.76 -20.06 -3.16
N THR A 97 3.78 -20.63 -3.80
CA THR A 97 3.83 -20.78 -5.26
C THR A 97 2.71 -21.69 -5.77
N GLU A 98 2.49 -22.84 -5.14
CA GLU A 98 1.38 -23.75 -5.49
C GLU A 98 0.02 -23.08 -5.32
N ARG A 99 -0.15 -22.27 -4.27
CA ARG A 99 -1.41 -21.57 -4.02
C ARG A 99 -1.66 -20.45 -5.02
N LEU A 100 -0.62 -19.72 -5.44
CA LEU A 100 -0.72 -18.71 -6.49
C LEU A 100 -1.07 -19.33 -7.84
N ALA A 101 -0.49 -20.47 -8.19
CA ALA A 101 -0.84 -21.24 -9.39
C ALA A 101 -2.30 -21.75 -9.34
N ALA A 102 -2.75 -22.28 -8.20
CA ALA A 102 -4.13 -22.73 -8.03
C ALA A 102 -5.16 -21.60 -8.16
N LEU A 103 -4.77 -20.37 -7.82
CA LEU A 103 -5.58 -19.16 -7.97
C LEU A 103 -5.43 -18.51 -9.36
N GLY A 104 -4.57 -19.04 -10.23
CA GLY A 104 -4.36 -18.56 -11.60
C GLY A 104 -3.54 -17.27 -11.73
N TYR A 105 -2.76 -16.93 -10.71
CA TYR A 105 -1.85 -15.78 -10.75
C TYR A 105 -0.47 -16.12 -11.35
N LEU A 106 -0.13 -17.41 -11.43
CA LEU A 106 1.03 -18.00 -12.08
C LEU A 106 0.56 -19.11 -13.02
#